data_AF-A0A841MQQ7-F1
#
_entry.id   AF-A0A841MQQ7-F1
#
_cell.length_a   1.000
_cell.length_b   1.000
_cell.length_c   1.000
_cell.angle_alpha   90.00
_cell.angle_beta   90.00
_cell.angle_gamma   90.00
#
_symmetry.space_group_name_H-M   'P 1'
#
loop_
_entity.id
_entity.type
_entity.pdbx_description
1 polymer ?
#
loop_
_entity_poly.entity_id
_entity_poly.type
_entity_poly.pdbx_seq_one_letter_code
_entity_poly.pdbx_strand_id
1 'polypeptide(L)'
;MNTKNLRISIFAFLIGLFAIVSCNKDDDSPNNNTQAKVQTNVQSGTWRITKFIDSGTDETNHFTGYNFTFNSSGVLNANNGTNNYDGIWSITDSNSNDDSQDDLDFNINFNLTNDFEDLNDDWDFISQSSTKIELIDVSGGNGGTDYLTFEKN
;
A
#
# COMPACT_ATOMS: atom_id res chain seq x y z
N MET A 1 47.68 25.22 49.68
CA MET A 1 48.03 23.80 49.57
C MET A 1 48.34 23.47 48.12
N ASN A 2 49.59 23.01 47.91
CA ASN A 2 50.17 22.22 46.84
C ASN A 2 49.95 22.56 45.35
N THR A 3 51.08 22.92 44.75
CA THR A 3 51.44 22.89 43.32
C THR A 3 51.33 21.49 42.70
N LYS A 4 51.14 21.44 41.37
CA LYS A 4 51.85 20.53 40.45
C LYS A 4 51.60 20.97 39.00
N ASN A 5 52.63 21.54 38.37
CA ASN A 5 52.77 21.53 36.92
C ASN A 5 53.44 20.21 36.54
N LEU A 6 52.97 19.51 35.50
CA LEU A 6 53.81 18.54 34.79
C LEU A 6 53.49 18.53 33.28
N ARG A 7 54.56 18.48 32.51
CA ARG A 7 54.68 18.70 31.07
C ARG A 7 54.80 17.38 30.29
N ILE A 8 54.27 17.41 29.06
CA ILE A 8 54.73 16.76 27.81
C ILE A 8 54.58 15.22 27.70
N SER A 9 53.87 14.76 26.65
CA SER A 9 54.51 14.09 25.50
C SER A 9 53.52 13.80 24.37
N ILE A 10 53.89 14.26 23.17
CA ILE A 10 53.27 13.93 21.89
C ILE A 10 53.63 12.49 21.53
N PHE A 11 52.65 11.68 21.14
CA PHE A 11 52.89 10.53 20.27
C PHE A 11 51.99 10.65 19.05
N ALA A 12 52.62 10.93 17.93
CA ALA A 12 52.00 10.96 16.62
C ALA A 12 51.93 9.54 16.03
N PHE A 13 50.93 9.36 15.17
CA PHE A 13 50.89 8.43 14.04
C PHE A 13 50.73 6.94 14.38
N LEU A 14 49.59 6.34 13.99
CA LEU A 14 49.52 5.46 12.82
C LEU A 14 48.15 4.76 12.75
N ILE A 15 47.63 4.73 11.51
CA ILE A 15 46.74 3.71 10.93
C ILE A 15 45.27 3.82 11.33
N GLY A 16 44.55 4.55 10.48
CA GLY A 16 43.18 4.21 10.17
C GLY A 16 43.14 2.79 9.60
N LEU A 17 42.46 1.90 10.30
CA LEU A 17 42.01 0.64 9.74
C LEU A 17 40.52 0.78 9.47
N PHE A 18 40.21 1.00 8.19
CA PHE A 18 38.90 0.73 7.60
C PHE A 18 38.61 -0.76 7.81
N ALA A 19 37.87 -1.09 8.86
CA ALA A 19 37.07 -2.31 8.87
C ALA A 19 35.65 -1.88 8.56
N ILE A 20 35.32 -1.86 7.26
CA ILE A 20 33.95 -2.08 6.84
C ILE A 20 33.54 -3.43 7.44
N VAL A 21 32.81 -3.40 8.55
CA VAL A 21 31.95 -4.52 8.91
C VAL A 21 30.91 -4.55 7.81
N SER A 22 31.21 -5.32 6.75
CA SER A 22 30.18 -5.93 5.92
C SER A 22 29.42 -6.85 6.84
N CYS A 23 28.43 -6.30 7.52
CA CYS A 23 27.33 -7.10 8.00
C CYS A 23 26.66 -7.55 6.71
N ASN A 24 26.99 -8.77 6.27
CA ASN A 24 26.02 -9.55 5.53
C ASN A 24 24.83 -9.62 6.47
N LYS A 25 23.93 -8.67 6.28
CA LYS A 25 22.55 -8.95 6.54
C LYS A 25 22.19 -10.01 5.52
N ASP A 26 22.46 -11.25 5.87
CA ASP A 26 21.56 -12.34 5.54
C ASP A 26 20.26 -11.98 6.27
N ASP A 27 19.56 -10.97 5.75
CA ASP A 27 18.19 -10.69 6.10
C ASP A 27 17.41 -11.83 5.45
N ASP A 28 17.35 -12.96 6.14
CA ASP A 28 16.13 -13.77 6.13
C ASP A 28 15.01 -12.88 6.67
N SER A 29 14.57 -11.92 5.86
CA SER A 29 13.29 -11.25 6.06
C SER A 29 12.23 -12.30 5.78
N PRO A 30 11.19 -12.45 6.63
CA PRO A 30 9.95 -13.03 6.17
C PRO A 30 9.55 -12.15 4.98
N ASN A 31 9.56 -12.79 3.82
CA ASN A 31 9.55 -12.11 2.55
C ASN A 31 8.08 -11.74 2.35
N ASN A 32 7.80 -10.44 2.29
CA ASN A 32 6.49 -9.85 1.99
C ASN A 32 6.06 -10.15 0.52
N ASN A 33 6.17 -11.42 0.14
CA ASN A 33 5.93 -12.03 -1.16
C ASN A 33 4.50 -11.76 -1.58
N THR A 34 3.56 -11.95 -0.65
CA THR A 34 2.13 -11.78 -0.90
C THR A 34 1.84 -10.33 -1.27
N GLN A 35 2.22 -9.34 -0.44
CA GLN A 35 2.01 -7.93 -0.74
C GLN A 35 2.68 -7.50 -2.05
N ALA A 36 3.96 -7.87 -2.26
CA ALA A 36 4.68 -7.51 -3.47
C ALA A 36 4.02 -8.09 -4.74
N LYS A 37 3.51 -9.32 -4.66
CA LYS A 37 2.77 -9.98 -5.73
C LYS A 37 1.43 -9.29 -6.00
N VAL A 38 0.68 -8.95 -4.94
CA VAL A 38 -0.57 -8.21 -5.05
C VAL A 38 -0.33 -6.84 -5.70
N GLN A 39 0.63 -6.06 -5.21
CA GLN A 39 1.00 -4.76 -5.79
C GLN A 39 1.38 -4.91 -7.27
N THR A 40 2.19 -5.91 -7.63
CA THR A 40 2.57 -6.17 -9.03
C THR A 40 1.34 -6.47 -9.90
N ASN A 41 0.42 -7.29 -9.40
CA ASN A 41 -0.82 -7.60 -10.11
C ASN A 41 -1.66 -6.35 -10.33
N VAL A 42 -1.93 -5.58 -9.26
CA VAL A 42 -2.75 -4.36 -9.27
C VAL A 42 -2.18 -3.29 -10.20
N GLN A 43 -0.85 -3.10 -10.20
CA GLN A 43 -0.16 -2.11 -11.05
C GLN A 43 -0.08 -2.52 -12.52
N SER A 44 -0.36 -3.78 -12.85
CA SER A 44 -0.22 -4.29 -14.21
C SER A 44 -1.44 -3.94 -15.07
N GLY A 45 -1.43 -2.78 -15.73
CA GLY A 45 -2.46 -2.39 -16.69
C GLY A 45 -3.61 -1.57 -16.09
N THR A 46 -4.76 -1.59 -16.76
CA THR A 46 -5.94 -0.82 -16.34
C THR A 46 -7.08 -1.74 -15.92
N TRP A 47 -7.92 -1.24 -15.03
CA TRP A 47 -9.02 -1.95 -14.41
C TRP A 47 -10.33 -1.22 -14.63
N ARG A 48 -11.45 -1.91 -14.50
CA ARG A 48 -12.79 -1.34 -14.42
C ARG A 48 -13.49 -1.88 -13.18
N ILE A 49 -14.35 -1.08 -12.57
CA ILE A 49 -15.27 -1.57 -11.53
C ILE A 49 -16.38 -2.36 -12.23
N THR A 50 -16.63 -3.58 -11.75
CA THR A 50 -17.69 -4.48 -12.24
C THR A 50 -18.74 -4.79 -11.19
N LYS A 51 -18.48 -4.43 -9.94
CA LYS A 51 -19.41 -4.47 -8.83
C LYS A 51 -19.00 -3.41 -7.82
N PHE A 52 -19.95 -2.58 -7.41
CA PHE A 52 -19.87 -1.77 -6.20
C PHE A 52 -21.23 -1.81 -5.50
N ILE A 53 -21.26 -2.43 -4.33
CA ILE A 53 -22.43 -2.47 -3.46
C ILE A 53 -22.07 -1.70 -2.20
N ASP A 54 -22.75 -0.57 -1.95
CA ASP A 54 -22.64 0.21 -0.71
C ASP A 54 -23.89 -0.04 0.14
N SER A 55 -23.70 -0.66 1.29
CA SER A 55 -24.73 -0.87 2.31
C SER A 55 -26.01 -1.51 1.76
N GLY A 56 -25.84 -2.41 0.78
CA GLY A 56 -26.91 -3.13 0.09
C GLY A 56 -27.49 -2.45 -1.16
N THR A 57 -26.99 -1.27 -1.52
CA THR A 57 -27.38 -0.54 -2.74
C THR A 57 -26.36 -0.82 -3.84
N ASP A 58 -26.82 -1.20 -5.04
CA ASP A 58 -25.94 -1.37 -6.21
C ASP A 58 -25.67 -0.03 -6.88
N GLU A 59 -24.43 0.41 -6.72
CA GLU A 59 -23.92 1.71 -7.17
C GLU A 59 -22.91 1.58 -8.31
N THR A 60 -22.75 0.37 -8.86
CA THR A 60 -21.81 0.05 -9.96
C THR A 60 -21.94 1.00 -11.16
N ASN A 61 -23.15 1.49 -11.44
CA ASN A 61 -23.43 2.35 -12.58
C ASN A 61 -22.69 3.71 -12.52
N HIS A 62 -22.36 4.22 -11.33
CA HIS A 62 -21.61 5.47 -11.15
C HIS A 62 -20.23 5.44 -11.80
N PHE A 63 -19.63 4.25 -11.88
CA PHE A 63 -18.26 4.06 -12.38
C PHE A 63 -18.21 3.52 -13.82
N THR A 64 -19.35 3.45 -14.51
CA THR A 64 -19.41 2.95 -15.89
C THR A 64 -18.54 3.79 -16.82
N GLY A 65 -17.66 3.12 -17.58
CA GLY A 65 -16.78 3.76 -18.55
C GLY A 65 -15.47 4.32 -17.98
N TYR A 66 -15.27 4.28 -16.66
CA TYR A 66 -13.99 4.63 -16.05
C TYR A 66 -12.98 3.48 -16.16
N ASN A 67 -11.75 3.85 -16.51
CA ASN A 67 -10.57 3.01 -16.39
C ASN A 67 -9.75 3.48 -15.19
N PHE A 68 -9.40 2.54 -14.32
CA PHE A 68 -8.62 2.75 -13.12
C PHE A 68 -7.17 2.29 -13.37
N THR A 69 -6.21 3.14 -13.02
CA THR A 69 -4.78 2.86 -13.11
C THR A 69 -4.11 3.09 -11.76
N PHE A 70 -3.54 2.02 -11.21
CA PHE A 70 -2.85 2.04 -9.93
C PHE A 70 -1.35 2.24 -10.17
N ASN A 71 -0.86 3.47 -10.00
CA ASN A 71 0.54 3.80 -10.31
C ASN A 71 1.48 3.40 -9.17
N SER A 72 2.73 3.07 -9.50
CA SER A 72 3.77 2.76 -8.51
C SER A 72 4.16 3.94 -7.61
N SER A 73 3.74 5.17 -7.96
CA SER A 73 3.85 6.35 -7.10
C SER A 73 2.83 6.40 -5.96
N GLY A 74 1.88 5.46 -5.91
CA GLY A 74 0.73 5.49 -5.00
C GLY A 74 -0.45 6.31 -5.52
N VAL A 75 -0.39 6.86 -6.74
CA VAL A 75 -1.52 7.58 -7.36
C VAL A 75 -2.48 6.59 -8.01
N LEU A 76 -3.75 6.66 -7.64
CA LEU A 76 -4.86 5.98 -8.31
C LEU A 76 -5.53 6.95 -9.27
N ASN A 77 -5.41 6.70 -10.57
CA ASN A 77 -6.06 7.52 -11.59
C ASN A 77 -7.33 6.84 -12.09
N ALA A 78 -8.45 7.57 -12.11
CA ALA A 78 -9.70 7.15 -12.72
C ALA A 78 -10.05 8.06 -13.90
N ASN A 79 -10.18 7.47 -15.10
CA ASN A 79 -10.36 8.23 -16.34
C ASN A 79 -11.39 7.58 -17.27
N ASN A 80 -12.38 8.33 -17.75
CA ASN A 80 -13.40 7.88 -18.71
C ASN A 80 -13.31 8.57 -20.08
N GLY A 81 -12.18 9.22 -20.39
CA GLY A 81 -11.93 10.01 -21.58
C GLY A 81 -12.44 11.45 -21.52
N THR A 82 -13.38 11.75 -20.61
CA THR A 82 -13.92 13.11 -20.41
C THR A 82 -13.49 13.68 -19.06
N ASN A 83 -13.70 12.91 -18.00
CA ASN A 83 -13.34 13.24 -16.62
C ASN A 83 -12.07 12.47 -16.23
N ASN A 84 -11.26 13.11 -15.38
CA ASN A 84 -10.03 12.55 -14.83
C ASN A 84 -9.95 12.89 -13.34
N TYR A 85 -9.86 11.87 -12.50
CA TYR A 85 -9.78 12.01 -11.05
C TYR A 85 -8.56 11.27 -10.53
N ASP A 86 -7.81 11.94 -9.66
CA ASP A 86 -6.66 11.35 -8.98
C ASP A 86 -7.01 11.15 -7.51
N GLY A 87 -6.79 9.93 -7.04
CA GLY A 87 -6.78 9.54 -5.65
C GLY A 87 -5.44 8.93 -5.27
N ILE A 88 -5.41 8.32 -4.09
CA ILE A 88 -4.26 7.62 -3.53
C ILE A 88 -4.68 6.17 -3.30
N TRP A 89 -3.74 5.25 -3.46
CA TRP A 89 -3.91 3.85 -3.09
C TRP A 89 -2.66 3.30 -2.42
N SER A 90 -2.83 2.28 -1.58
CA SER A 90 -1.74 1.51 -0.99
C SER A 90 -2.22 0.13 -0.57
N ILE A 91 -1.29 -0.83 -0.49
CA ILE A 91 -1.52 -2.07 0.24
C ILE A 91 -0.77 -1.97 1.57
N THR A 92 -1.47 -2.08 2.70
CA THR A 92 -0.88 -2.17 4.03
C THR A 92 -0.89 -3.60 4.53
N ASP A 93 -0.07 -3.86 5.55
CA ASP A 93 0.02 -5.14 6.23
C ASP A 93 -0.14 -4.83 7.72
N SER A 94 -1.13 -5.47 8.35
CA SER A 94 -1.49 -5.25 9.75
C SER A 94 -0.48 -5.83 10.76
N ASN A 95 0.66 -6.36 10.28
CA ASN A 95 1.78 -6.92 11.06
C ASN A 95 1.37 -8.11 11.93
N SER A 96 0.75 -9.09 11.28
CA SER A 96 0.69 -10.46 11.77
C SER A 96 2.06 -11.13 11.54
N ASN A 97 2.44 -12.13 12.34
CA ASN A 97 3.68 -12.89 12.10
C ASN A 97 3.50 -13.93 10.96
N ASP A 98 2.35 -13.93 10.30
CA ASP A 98 2.02 -14.72 9.11
C ASP A 98 1.89 -13.74 7.94
N ASP A 99 2.60 -13.97 6.83
CA ASP A 99 2.60 -13.08 5.66
C ASP A 99 1.41 -13.40 4.71
N SER A 100 0.22 -13.59 5.30
CA SER A 100 -0.97 -14.08 4.60
C SER A 100 -1.70 -12.96 3.85
N GLN A 101 -2.57 -13.31 2.90
CA GLN A 101 -3.40 -12.31 2.21
C GLN A 101 -4.44 -11.68 3.15
N ASP A 102 -4.87 -12.41 4.17
CA ASP A 102 -5.90 -11.97 5.11
C ASP A 102 -5.38 -10.85 6.05
N ASP A 103 -4.07 -10.61 6.08
CA ASP A 103 -3.43 -9.57 6.87
C ASP A 103 -3.25 -8.25 6.08
N LEU A 104 -3.59 -8.24 4.78
CA LEU A 104 -3.40 -7.12 3.88
C LEU A 104 -4.67 -6.28 3.70
N ASP A 105 -4.53 -4.96 3.75
CA ASP A 105 -5.61 -4.02 3.46
C ASP A 105 -5.35 -3.28 2.13
N PHE A 106 -6.38 -3.17 1.29
CA PHE A 106 -6.40 -2.40 0.06
C PHE A 106 -6.98 -1.01 0.33
N ASN A 107 -6.10 -0.03 0.51
CA ASN A 107 -6.51 1.32 0.84
C ASN A 107 -6.82 2.12 -0.43
N ILE A 108 -7.95 2.83 -0.46
CA ILE A 108 -8.32 3.79 -1.51
C ILE A 108 -8.72 5.11 -0.85
N ASN A 109 -8.25 6.22 -1.41
CA ASN A 109 -8.69 7.55 -0.97
C ASN A 109 -8.69 8.58 -2.11
N PHE A 110 -9.87 9.02 -2.51
CA PHE A 110 -10.14 10.18 -3.34
C PHE A 110 -10.56 11.36 -2.44
N ASN A 111 -9.80 12.45 -2.48
CA ASN A 111 -10.16 13.70 -1.80
C ASN A 111 -11.16 14.51 -2.65
N LEU A 112 -12.35 13.93 -2.85
CA LEU A 112 -13.44 14.44 -3.67
C LEU A 112 -14.74 14.48 -2.84
N THR A 113 -15.81 15.04 -3.42
CA THR A 113 -17.17 15.15 -2.82
C THR A 113 -18.24 14.74 -3.83
N ASN A 114 -17.92 13.70 -4.59
CA ASN A 114 -18.75 13.07 -5.62
C ASN A 114 -18.68 11.55 -5.40
N ASP A 115 -19.34 10.78 -6.27
CA ASP A 115 -19.44 9.31 -6.21
C ASP A 115 -18.09 8.56 -5.97
N PHE A 116 -16.93 9.17 -6.19
CA PHE A 116 -15.63 8.57 -5.88
C PHE A 116 -15.28 8.57 -4.38
N GLU A 117 -15.94 9.42 -3.58
CA GLU A 117 -15.75 9.43 -2.13
C GLU A 117 -16.27 8.15 -1.47
N ASP A 118 -17.26 7.50 -2.07
CA ASP A 118 -17.85 6.23 -1.60
C ASP A 118 -16.89 5.04 -1.83
N LEU A 119 -15.83 5.20 -2.62
CA LEU A 119 -14.78 4.19 -2.76
C LEU A 119 -13.72 4.25 -1.65
N ASN A 120 -13.76 5.27 -0.80
CA ASN A 120 -12.72 5.53 0.19
C ASN A 120 -12.83 4.57 1.38
N ASP A 121 -11.89 3.65 1.49
CA ASP A 121 -11.84 2.72 2.61
C ASP A 121 -10.48 2.03 2.76
N ASP A 122 -10.29 1.31 3.87
CA ASP A 122 -9.24 0.32 4.10
C ASP A 122 -9.74 -1.11 3.82
N TRP A 123 -10.16 -1.35 2.58
CA TRP A 123 -10.82 -2.59 2.15
C TRP A 123 -10.05 -3.89 2.47
N ASP A 124 -10.75 -4.89 3.00
CA ASP A 124 -10.26 -6.26 3.12
C ASP A 124 -10.31 -7.00 1.79
N PHE A 125 -9.36 -7.90 1.54
CA PHE A 125 -9.44 -8.80 0.38
C PHE A 125 -10.39 -9.98 0.61
N ILE A 126 -11.35 -10.17 -0.28
CA ILE A 126 -12.02 -11.48 -0.45
C ILE A 126 -11.14 -12.40 -1.30
N SER A 127 -10.65 -11.88 -2.43
CA SER A 127 -9.83 -12.64 -3.37
C SER A 127 -9.02 -11.71 -4.27
N GLN A 128 -7.90 -12.20 -4.80
CA GLN A 128 -7.25 -11.52 -5.90
C GLN A 128 -6.63 -12.51 -6.90
N SER A 129 -6.54 -12.07 -8.14
CA SER A 129 -5.77 -12.70 -9.21
C SER A 129 -5.05 -11.64 -10.07
N SER A 130 -4.40 -12.05 -11.15
CA SER A 130 -3.84 -11.13 -12.14
C SER A 130 -4.91 -10.40 -12.99
N THR A 131 -6.18 -10.81 -12.91
CA THR A 131 -7.29 -10.28 -13.74
C THR A 131 -8.53 -9.85 -12.96
N LYS A 132 -8.61 -10.14 -11.65
CA LYS A 132 -9.77 -9.80 -10.80
C LYS A 132 -9.31 -9.51 -9.37
N ILE A 133 -9.90 -8.48 -8.75
CA ILE A 133 -9.70 -8.12 -7.35
C ILE A 133 -11.10 -8.01 -6.72
N GLU A 134 -11.36 -8.74 -5.65
CA GLU A 134 -12.61 -8.72 -4.91
C GLU A 134 -12.33 -8.27 -3.47
N LEU A 135 -13.04 -7.24 -3.05
CA LEU A 135 -12.83 -6.52 -1.80
C LEU A 135 -14.13 -6.44 -0.99
N ILE A 136 -14.01 -6.32 0.33
CA ILE A 136 -15.11 -6.15 1.28
C ILE A 136 -14.73 -5.13 2.34
N ASP A 137 -15.69 -4.31 2.77
CA ASP A 137 -15.62 -3.60 4.05
C ASP A 137 -16.78 -4.08 4.94
N VAL A 138 -16.47 -4.33 6.21
CA VAL A 138 -17.46 -4.63 7.25
C VAL A 138 -17.37 -3.56 8.32
N SER A 139 -17.99 -2.43 8.02
CA SER A 139 -18.17 -1.32 8.94
C SER A 139 -18.70 -1.75 10.32
N GLY A 140 -18.05 -1.29 11.38
CA GLY A 140 -18.47 -1.56 12.75
C GLY A 140 -19.83 -0.95 13.14
N GLY A 141 -20.53 -1.58 14.09
CA GLY A 141 -21.79 -1.06 14.64
C GLY A 141 -23.03 -1.39 13.78
N ASN A 142 -23.75 -0.37 13.32
CA ASN A 142 -24.90 -0.48 12.40
C ASN A 142 -24.50 -0.19 10.94
N GLY A 143 -23.20 -0.09 10.64
CA GLY A 143 -22.71 0.06 9.28
C GLY A 143 -23.06 -1.15 8.42
N GLY A 144 -23.24 -0.94 7.13
CA GLY A 144 -23.53 -1.99 6.16
C GLY A 144 -22.33 -2.91 5.94
N THR A 145 -22.41 -3.68 4.86
CA THR A 145 -21.28 -4.43 4.33
C THR A 145 -21.17 -4.07 2.88
N ASP A 146 -19.97 -3.65 2.49
CA ASP A 146 -19.72 -3.10 1.17
C ASP A 146 -18.90 -4.07 0.36
N TYR A 147 -19.09 -4.06 -0.95
CA TYR A 147 -18.39 -4.97 -1.86
C TYR A 147 -17.90 -4.22 -3.08
N LEU A 148 -16.60 -4.32 -3.34
CA LEU A 148 -15.96 -3.71 -4.51
C LEU A 148 -15.27 -4.79 -5.34
N THR A 149 -15.49 -4.78 -6.66
CA THR A 149 -14.82 -5.70 -7.58
C THR A 149 -14.23 -4.96 -8.76
N PHE A 150 -12.92 -5.09 -8.93
CA PHE A 150 -12.21 -4.67 -10.13
C PHE A 150 -11.95 -5.87 -11.05
N GLU A 151 -12.19 -5.69 -12.35
CA GLU A 151 -11.73 -6.60 -13.38
C GLU A 151 -10.80 -5.88 -14.36
N LYS A 152 -9.80 -6.60 -14.84
CA LYS A 152 -8.84 -6.08 -15.80
C LYS A 152 -9.50 -5.84 -17.16
N ASN A 153 -9.08 -4.77 -17.84
CA ASN A 153 -9.52 -4.47 -19.21
C ASN A 153 -8.86 -5.35 -20.27
#